data_AF-A0A645H8Q9-F1
#
_entry.id   AF-A0A645H8Q9-F1
#
_cell.length_a   1.000
_cell.length_b   1.000
_cell.length_c   1.000
_cell.angle_alpha   90.00
_cell.angle_beta   90.00
_cell.angle_gamma   90.00
#
_symmetry.space_group_name_H-M   'P 1'
#
loop_
_entity.id
_entity.type
_entity.pdbx_description
1 polymer ?
#
loop_
_entity_poly.entity_id
_entity_poly.type
_entity_poly.pdbx_seq_one_letter_code
_entity_poly.pdbx_strand_id
1 'polypeptide(L)'
;MITDKGKIENIRVLGPLRNKTQIELTKSEARTLGLNLEVRNSGDLANTSGVTIKGPKGSIELKEGVIIADRHIHMTPEDAENYDVKNGQKVSVVVNGKKGGVLSNVTIRVNPRYKLDFHIDTDDANAFLIQNGDLLELVK
;
A
#
# COMPACT_ATOMS: atom_id res chain seq x y z
N MET A 1 14.55 -3.10 -9.53
CA MET A 1 14.95 -3.51 -8.17
C MET A 1 15.51 -4.92 -8.23
N ILE A 2 16.55 -5.20 -7.46
CA ILE A 2 17.35 -6.43 -7.54
C ILE A 2 17.64 -6.94 -6.12
N THR A 3 17.50 -8.25 -5.93
CA THR A 3 17.97 -9.02 -4.78
C THR A 3 18.87 -10.17 -5.27
N ASP A 4 19.39 -10.99 -4.36
CA ASP A 4 20.12 -12.22 -4.69
C ASP A 4 19.22 -13.30 -5.33
N LYS A 5 17.91 -13.27 -5.06
CA LYS A 5 16.93 -14.25 -5.57
C LYS A 5 16.21 -13.82 -6.83
N GLY A 6 16.08 -12.52 -7.09
CA GLY A 6 15.25 -12.05 -8.19
C GLY A 6 15.44 -10.60 -8.58
N LYS A 7 14.76 -10.21 -9.65
CA LYS A 7 14.69 -8.84 -10.13
C LYS A 7 13.27 -8.48 -10.57
N ILE A 8 12.90 -7.22 -10.35
CA ILE A 8 11.70 -6.61 -10.90
C ILE A 8 12.11 -5.36 -11.68
N GLU A 9 11.63 -5.25 -12.91
CA GLU A 9 11.93 -4.15 -13.84
C GLU A 9 10.72 -3.22 -13.97
N ASN A 10 10.92 -2.03 -14.57
CA ASN A 10 9.85 -1.06 -14.86
C ASN A 10 9.02 -0.61 -13.64
N ILE A 11 9.66 -0.53 -12.47
CA ILE A 11 9.04 -0.07 -11.24
C ILE A 11 8.80 1.44 -11.32
N ARG A 12 7.56 1.86 -11.03
CA ARG A 12 7.15 3.26 -11.06
C ARG A 12 7.76 4.04 -9.89
N VAL A 13 8.24 5.26 -10.16
CA VAL A 13 8.63 6.22 -9.13
C VAL A 13 7.47 7.19 -8.89
N LEU A 14 7.02 7.29 -7.64
CA LEU A 14 5.99 8.25 -7.23
C LEU A 14 6.62 9.50 -6.62
N GLY A 15 6.21 10.66 -7.12
CA GLY A 15 6.64 11.97 -6.63
C GLY A 15 5.68 12.59 -5.60
N PRO A 16 6.07 13.72 -4.97
CA PRO A 16 7.39 14.34 -5.04
C PRO A 16 8.44 13.53 -4.26
N LEU A 17 9.71 13.97 -4.33
CA LEU A 17 10.77 13.42 -3.48
C LEU A 17 10.42 13.55 -2.00
N ARG A 18 10.88 12.58 -1.20
CA ARG A 18 10.65 12.52 0.25
C ARG A 18 11.99 12.40 0.99
N ASN A 19 11.94 12.59 2.31
CA ASN A 19 13.12 12.56 3.18
C ASN A 19 13.76 11.17 3.31
N LYS A 20 12.99 10.11 3.08
CA LYS A 20 13.45 8.71 3.08
C LYS A 20 12.90 7.99 1.86
N THR A 21 13.72 7.11 1.27
CA THR A 21 13.27 6.22 0.20
C THR A 21 12.38 5.12 0.78
N GLN A 22 11.21 4.93 0.17
CA GLN A 22 10.26 3.88 0.52
C GLN A 22 9.92 3.09 -0.74
N ILE A 23 9.86 1.77 -0.63
CA ILE A 23 9.40 0.86 -1.67
C ILE A 23 8.22 0.08 -1.10
N GLU A 24 7.10 0.15 -1.81
CA GLU A 24 5.89 -0.62 -1.52
C GLU A 24 5.80 -1.74 -2.55
N LEU A 25 5.68 -2.98 -2.06
CA LEU A 25 5.54 -4.18 -2.87
C LEU A 25 4.28 -4.94 -2.48
N THR A 26 3.72 -5.65 -3.45
CA THR A 26 2.72 -6.69 -3.19
C THR A 26 3.37 -7.93 -2.58
N LYS A 27 2.57 -8.84 -2.00
CA LYS A 27 3.10 -10.10 -1.47
C LYS A 27 3.67 -10.99 -2.59
N SER A 28 3.04 -10.97 -3.77
CA SER A 28 3.50 -11.66 -4.97
C SER A 28 4.89 -11.19 -5.43
N GLU A 29 5.13 -9.88 -5.43
CA GLU A 29 6.43 -9.29 -5.78
C GLU A 29 7.49 -9.60 -4.73
N ALA A 30 7.15 -9.52 -3.44
CA ALA A 30 8.05 -9.90 -2.36
C ALA A 30 8.52 -11.36 -2.52
N ARG A 31 7.60 -12.28 -2.85
CA ARG A 31 7.92 -13.69 -3.14
C ARG A 31 8.88 -13.83 -4.33
N THR A 32 8.65 -13.07 -5.40
CA THR A 32 9.50 -13.08 -6.60
C THR A 32 10.94 -12.65 -6.29
N LEU A 33 11.11 -11.74 -5.34
CA LEU A 33 12.40 -11.25 -4.89
C LEU A 33 13.01 -12.08 -3.75
N GLY A 34 12.32 -13.12 -3.29
CA GLY A 34 12.76 -13.93 -2.15
C GLY A 34 12.80 -13.15 -0.83
N LEU A 35 12.00 -12.08 -0.70
CA LEU A 35 11.94 -11.25 0.49
C LEU A 35 10.80 -11.71 1.40
N ASN A 36 11.10 -11.80 2.70
CA ASN A 36 10.06 -11.95 3.73
C ASN A 36 9.73 -10.60 4.33
N LEU A 37 8.72 -9.94 3.79
CA LEU A 37 8.29 -8.60 4.20
C LEU A 37 7.06 -8.65 5.10
N GLU A 38 6.98 -7.66 5.98
CA GLU A 38 5.83 -7.39 6.84
C GLU A 38 4.91 -6.34 6.21
N VAL A 39 3.64 -6.37 6.60
CA VAL A 39 2.66 -5.32 6.27
C VAL A 39 2.92 -4.12 7.18
N ARG A 40 3.10 -2.93 6.60
CA ARG A 40 3.47 -1.71 7.32
C ARG A 40 2.69 -0.52 6.78
N ASN A 41 2.50 0.48 7.64
CA ASN A 41 2.02 1.78 7.22
C ASN A 41 3.12 2.57 6.50
N SER A 42 2.73 3.44 5.55
CA SER A 42 3.69 4.34 4.90
C SER A 42 4.41 5.21 5.93
N GLY A 43 5.75 5.21 5.87
CA GLY A 43 6.64 5.87 6.83
C GLY A 43 7.23 4.95 7.91
N ASP A 44 6.66 3.76 8.15
CA ASP A 44 7.18 2.79 9.12
C ASP A 44 8.25 1.88 8.50
N LEU A 45 9.44 2.44 8.35
CA LEU A 45 10.54 1.85 7.58
C LEU A 45 11.68 1.28 8.43
N ALA A 46 11.65 1.49 9.75
CA ALA A 46 12.71 1.00 10.62
C ALA A 46 12.75 -0.54 10.61
N ASN A 47 13.96 -1.10 10.60
CA ASN A 47 14.20 -2.54 10.65
C ASN A 47 13.44 -3.30 9.54
N THR A 48 13.26 -2.68 8.37
CA THR A 48 12.73 -3.35 7.18
C THR A 48 13.85 -3.93 6.34
N SER A 49 13.51 -4.83 5.43
CA SER A 49 14.48 -5.35 4.46
C SER A 49 14.96 -4.24 3.52
N GLY A 50 16.19 -4.42 3.04
CA GLY A 50 16.83 -3.62 2.01
C GLY A 50 16.80 -4.29 0.64
N VAL A 51 17.12 -3.52 -0.40
CA VAL A 51 17.21 -3.97 -1.81
C VAL A 51 18.18 -3.09 -2.59
N THR A 52 18.66 -3.59 -3.73
CA THR A 52 19.38 -2.75 -4.70
C THR A 52 18.40 -2.11 -5.69
N ILE A 53 18.44 -0.78 -5.80
CA ILE A 53 17.74 -0.03 -6.84
C ILE A 53 18.74 0.28 -7.95
N LYS A 54 18.38 -0.02 -9.19
CA LYS A 54 19.15 0.33 -10.38
C LYS A 54 18.33 1.27 -11.27
N GLY A 55 18.87 2.43 -11.56
CA GLY A 55 18.33 3.42 -12.50
C GLY A 55 19.25 3.60 -13.72
N PRO A 56 18.91 4.53 -14.62
CA PRO A 56 19.67 4.74 -15.86
C PRO A 56 21.08 5.27 -15.64
N LYS A 57 21.35 5.95 -14.51
CA LYS A 57 22.64 6.59 -14.20
C LYS A 57 23.45 5.88 -13.11
N GLY A 58 23.01 4.71 -12.63
CA GLY A 58 23.72 3.97 -11.59
C GLY A 58 22.78 3.15 -10.70
N SER A 59 23.32 2.66 -9.60
CA SER A 59 22.59 1.87 -8.61
C SER A 59 22.92 2.31 -7.20
N ILE A 60 21.97 2.09 -6.29
CA ILE A 60 22.14 2.27 -4.84
C ILE A 60 21.67 1.02 -4.12
N GLU A 61 22.37 0.67 -3.04
CA GLU A 61 21.93 -0.35 -2.11
C GLU A 61 21.21 0.32 -0.95
N LEU A 62 19.93 0.00 -0.76
CA LEU A 62 19.17 0.38 0.41
C LEU A 62 19.30 -0.71 1.47
N LYS A 63 19.60 -0.31 2.71
CA LYS A 63 19.66 -1.22 3.85
C LYS A 63 18.29 -1.49 4.48
N GLU A 64 17.39 -0.52 4.38
CA GLU A 64 16.01 -0.56 4.84
C GLU A 64 15.15 0.27 3.88
N GLY A 65 13.83 0.06 3.92
CA GLY A 65 12.83 0.87 3.23
C GLY A 65 11.78 0.08 2.45
N VAL A 66 11.79 -1.26 2.51
CA VAL A 66 10.91 -2.11 1.69
C VAL A 66 9.80 -2.74 2.54
N ILE A 67 8.55 -2.52 2.14
CA ILE A 67 7.36 -2.96 2.87
C ILE A 67 6.29 -3.55 1.96
N ILE A 68 5.37 -4.31 2.54
CA ILE A 68 4.03 -4.49 1.97
C ILE A 68 3.14 -3.39 2.54
N ALA A 69 2.46 -2.62 1.69
CA ALA A 69 1.64 -1.50 2.15
C ALA A 69 0.39 -2.02 2.87
N ASP A 70 0.09 -1.52 4.07
CA ASP A 70 -1.19 -1.76 4.73
C ASP A 70 -2.32 -1.11 3.92
N ARG A 71 -3.45 -1.81 3.75
CA ARG A 71 -4.64 -1.26 3.11
C ARG A 71 -5.28 -0.18 3.98
N HIS A 72 -5.64 0.95 3.39
CA HIS A 72 -6.13 2.10 4.17
C HIS A 72 -7.03 3.02 3.37
N ILE A 73 -7.92 3.72 4.06
CA ILE A 73 -8.77 4.75 3.47
C ILE A 73 -8.26 6.10 3.95
N HIS A 74 -7.89 6.94 2.98
CA HIS A 74 -7.66 8.35 3.23
C HIS A 74 -8.99 9.08 3.37
N MET A 75 -9.08 9.98 4.35
CA MET A 75 -10.28 10.78 4.62
C MET A 75 -9.89 12.19 5.05
N THR A 76 -10.71 13.18 4.69
CA THR A 76 -10.71 14.47 5.38
C THR A 76 -11.40 14.34 6.75
N PRO A 77 -11.24 15.32 7.68
CA PRO A 77 -12.02 15.32 8.92
C PRO A 77 -13.54 15.30 8.70
N GLU A 78 -14.03 15.99 7.67
CA GLU A 78 -15.45 16.01 7.29
C GLU A 78 -15.92 14.64 6.79
N ASP A 79 -15.13 13.96 5.94
CA ASP A 79 -15.43 12.59 5.52
C ASP A 79 -15.53 11.67 6.76
N ALA A 80 -14.56 11.75 7.67
CA ALA A 80 -14.53 10.91 8.86
C ALA A 80 -15.77 11.12 9.75
N GLU A 81 -16.24 12.36 9.89
CA GLU A 81 -17.49 12.69 10.59
C GLU A 81 -18.71 12.11 9.84
N ASN A 82 -18.79 12.28 8.53
CA ASN A 82 -19.89 11.78 7.70
C ASN A 82 -20.00 10.24 7.73
N TYR A 83 -18.88 9.53 7.80
CA TYR A 83 -18.84 8.07 7.91
C TYR A 83 -18.86 7.56 9.37
N ASP A 84 -18.91 8.43 10.38
CA ASP A 84 -18.83 8.09 11.81
C ASP A 84 -17.62 7.19 12.17
N VAL A 85 -16.45 7.57 11.65
CA VAL A 85 -15.17 6.88 11.90
C VAL A 85 -14.09 7.82 12.42
N LYS A 86 -13.04 7.25 13.01
CA LYS A 86 -11.93 8.01 13.61
C LYS A 86 -10.59 7.61 13.01
N ASN A 87 -9.63 8.53 13.03
CA ASN A 87 -8.26 8.24 12.64
C ASN A 87 -7.69 7.03 13.40
N GLY A 88 -7.10 6.07 12.68
CA GLY A 88 -6.55 4.84 13.23
C GLY A 88 -7.58 3.73 13.47
N GLN A 89 -8.89 4.00 13.28
CA GLN A 89 -9.91 2.97 13.40
C GLN A 89 -9.74 1.90 12.31
N LYS A 90 -9.97 0.64 12.68
CA LYS A 90 -10.06 -0.47 11.74
C LYS A 90 -11.53 -0.67 11.32
N VAL A 91 -11.77 -0.75 10.03
CA VAL A 91 -13.08 -1.00 9.42
C VAL A 91 -13.00 -2.15 8.42
N SER A 92 -14.13 -2.50 7.84
CA SER A 92 -14.24 -3.41 6.71
C SER A 92 -14.74 -2.69 5.46
N VAL A 93 -14.38 -3.20 4.28
CA VAL A 93 -14.92 -2.73 3.00
C VAL A 93 -15.56 -3.90 2.28
N VAL A 94 -16.83 -3.75 1.91
CA VAL A 94 -17.59 -4.75 1.16
C VAL A 94 -17.37 -4.53 -0.34
N VAL A 95 -17.05 -5.64 -1.00
CA VAL A 95 -16.89 -5.70 -2.45
C VAL A 95 -17.99 -6.58 -3.01
N ASN A 96 -18.80 -6.01 -3.89
CA ASN A 96 -19.89 -6.73 -4.56
C ASN A 96 -19.41 -7.37 -5.88
N GLY A 97 -20.28 -8.14 -6.51
CA GLY A 97 -20.04 -8.70 -7.84
C GLY A 97 -19.52 -10.14 -7.84
N LYS A 98 -19.03 -10.59 -9.00
CA LYS A 98 -18.75 -12.02 -9.28
C LYS A 98 -17.68 -12.63 -8.38
N LYS A 99 -16.73 -11.81 -7.92
CA LYS A 99 -15.68 -12.20 -6.99
C LYS A 99 -15.73 -11.31 -5.74
N GLY A 100 -16.94 -11.03 -5.27
CA GLY A 100 -17.18 -10.22 -4.09
C GLY A 100 -16.66 -10.84 -2.79
N GLY A 101 -16.66 -10.04 -1.73
CA GLY A 101 -16.23 -10.43 -0.40
C GLY A 101 -16.04 -9.22 0.50
N VAL A 102 -15.29 -9.41 1.60
CA VAL A 102 -15.05 -8.35 2.59
C VAL A 102 -13.57 -8.22 2.85
N LEU A 103 -13.04 -7.02 2.64
CA LEU A 103 -11.69 -6.62 3.03
C LEU A 103 -11.75 -6.10 4.48
N SER A 104 -11.37 -6.94 5.44
CA SER A 104 -11.29 -6.55 6.84
C SER A 104 -9.96 -5.85 7.16
N ASN A 105 -9.88 -5.29 8.38
CA ASN A 105 -8.68 -4.64 8.94
C ASN A 105 -8.16 -3.45 8.12
N VAL A 106 -9.06 -2.70 7.47
CA VAL A 106 -8.72 -1.49 6.72
C VAL A 106 -8.52 -0.31 7.67
N THR A 107 -7.37 0.35 7.61
CA THR A 107 -7.07 1.50 8.49
C THR A 107 -7.70 2.79 7.96
N ILE A 108 -8.42 3.51 8.80
CA ILE A 108 -8.83 4.89 8.50
C ILE A 108 -7.68 5.86 8.79
N ARG A 109 -7.35 6.71 7.82
CA ARG A 109 -6.32 7.75 7.95
C ARG A 109 -6.94 9.11 7.67
N VAL A 110 -7.05 9.94 8.70
CA VAL A 110 -7.68 11.26 8.62
C VAL A 110 -6.61 12.34 8.54
N ASN A 111 -6.68 13.19 7.52
CA ASN A 111 -5.83 14.37 7.41
C ASN A 111 -6.53 15.45 6.56
N PRO A 112 -6.44 16.74 6.92
CA PRO A 112 -7.02 17.82 6.10
C PRO A 112 -6.47 17.91 4.66
N ARG A 113 -5.30 17.31 4.38
CA ARG A 113 -4.68 17.30 3.04
C ARG A 113 -5.05 16.08 2.20
N TYR A 114 -5.80 15.14 2.76
CA TYR A 114 -6.25 13.95 2.06
C TYR A 114 -7.50 14.22 1.23
N LYS A 115 -7.83 13.23 0.41
CA LYS A 115 -9.13 13.09 -0.25
C LYS A 115 -9.65 11.70 0.08
N LEU A 116 -10.98 11.55 0.09
CA LEU A 116 -11.62 10.26 0.26
C LEU A 116 -11.15 9.30 -0.84
N ASP A 117 -10.34 8.30 -0.47
CA ASP A 117 -9.80 7.32 -1.41
C ASP A 117 -9.36 6.04 -0.68
N PHE A 118 -9.68 4.87 -1.24
CA PHE A 118 -9.33 3.58 -0.66
C PHE A 118 -8.11 2.99 -1.36
N HIS A 119 -6.97 2.99 -0.66
CA HIS A 119 -5.70 2.52 -1.17
C HIS A 119 -5.50 1.05 -0.82
N ILE A 120 -5.39 0.22 -1.86
CA ILE A 120 -5.04 -1.19 -1.82
C ILE A 120 -3.92 -1.49 -2.82
N ASP A 121 -3.20 -2.59 -2.61
CA ASP A 121 -2.25 -3.08 -3.60
C ASP A 121 -2.94 -3.92 -4.69
N THR A 122 -2.17 -4.36 -5.69
CA THR A 122 -2.71 -5.14 -6.81
C THR A 122 -3.06 -6.58 -6.42
N ASP A 123 -2.46 -7.16 -5.38
CA ASP A 123 -2.84 -8.49 -4.89
C ASP A 123 -4.23 -8.41 -4.23
N ASP A 124 -4.46 -7.40 -3.39
CA ASP A 124 -5.76 -7.10 -2.80
C ASP A 124 -6.83 -6.87 -3.89
N ALA A 125 -6.53 -6.03 -4.89
CA ALA A 125 -7.48 -5.75 -5.98
C ALA A 125 -7.79 -6.99 -6.82
N ASN A 126 -6.77 -7.76 -7.22
CA ASN A 126 -6.93 -8.99 -8.01
C ASN A 126 -7.70 -10.08 -7.26
N ALA A 127 -7.62 -10.10 -5.92
CA ALA A 127 -8.38 -11.03 -5.10
C ALA A 127 -9.89 -10.82 -5.24
N PHE A 128 -10.36 -9.60 -5.50
CA PHE A 128 -11.79 -9.26 -5.59
C PHE A 128 -12.25 -8.70 -6.96
N LEU A 129 -11.36 -8.66 -7.96
CA LEU A 129 -11.59 -8.04 -9.28
C LEU A 129 -11.92 -6.54 -9.22
N ILE A 130 -11.35 -5.83 -8.24
CA ILE A 130 -11.52 -4.37 -8.10
C ILE A 130 -10.70 -3.66 -9.17
N GLN A 131 -11.29 -2.63 -9.78
CA GLN A 131 -10.62 -1.72 -10.70
C GLN A 131 -10.53 -0.31 -10.13
N ASN A 132 -9.59 0.45 -10.68
CA ASN A 132 -9.38 1.83 -10.26
C ASN A 132 -10.61 2.68 -10.63
N GLY A 133 -11.19 3.36 -9.65
CA GLY A 133 -12.43 4.13 -9.83
C GLY A 133 -13.72 3.41 -9.42
N ASP A 134 -13.64 2.13 -9.01
CA ASP A 134 -14.77 1.44 -8.41
C ASP A 134 -15.16 2.11 -7.08
N LEU A 135 -16.47 2.21 -6.83
CA LEU A 135 -17.02 2.65 -5.56
C LEU A 135 -17.40 1.44 -4.72
N LEU A 136 -16.94 1.44 -3.47
CA LEU A 136 -17.12 0.34 -2.52
C LEU A 136 -17.80 0.84 -1.26
N GLU A 137 -18.33 -0.09 -0.47
CA GLU A 137 -19.09 0.21 0.74
C GLU A 137 -18.23 0.01 1.98
N LEU A 138 -18.13 1.05 2.81
CA LEU A 138 -17.49 0.96 4.13
C LEU A 138 -18.48 0.37 5.14
N VAL A 139 -18.02 -0.61 5.92
CA VAL A 139 -18.74 -1.21 7.04
C VAL A 139 -17.90 -1.10 8.31
N LYS A 140 -18.48 -0.53 9.36
CA LYS A 140 -17.84 -0.29 10.66
C LYS A 140 -17.71 -1.56 11.51
#